data_AF-A0A4L2H8N8-F1
#
_entry.id   AF-A0A4L2H8N8-F1
#
_cell.length_a   1.000
_cell.length_b   1.000
_cell.length_c   1.000
_cell.angle_alpha   90.00
_cell.angle_beta   90.00
_cell.angle_gamma   90.00
#
_symmetry.space_group_name_H-M   'P 1'
#
loop_
_entity.id
_entity.type
_entity.pdbx_description
1 polymer ?
#
loop_
_entity_poly.entity_id
_entity_poly.type
_entity_poly.pdbx_seq_one_letter_code
_entity_poly.pdbx_strand_id
1 'polypeptide(L)'
;MSYKVIRPFKDLADPENHDYAVGDIFPREGYEPTASFTNGLLTGANTAGSIFLEVLGDDEPKKPAPETKEVKEEPAVEQEETVEETAEESAEEVEE
;
A
#
# COMPACT_ATOMS: atom_id res chain seq x y z
N MET A 1 -10.21 3.55 14.35
CA MET A 1 -11.00 2.78 13.37
C MET A 1 -10.00 2.02 12.51
N SER A 2 -10.19 0.73 12.29
CA SER A 2 -9.37 -0.05 11.35
C SER A 2 -10.19 -0.37 10.11
N TYR A 3 -9.49 -0.51 8.99
CA TYR A 3 -10.05 -0.77 7.68
C TYR A 3 -9.42 -2.02 7.08
N LYS A 4 -10.18 -2.75 6.28
CA LYS A 4 -9.70 -3.89 5.53
C LYS A 4 -9.36 -3.47 4.12
N VAL A 5 -8.17 -3.83 3.67
CA VAL A 5 -7.73 -3.57 2.30
C VAL A 5 -8.46 -4.55 1.37
N ILE A 6 -9.18 -4.03 0.38
CA ILE A 6 -9.91 -4.83 -0.63
C ILE A 6 -9.23 -4.82 -1.99
N ARG A 7 -8.29 -3.90 -2.21
CA ARG A 7 -7.43 -3.85 -3.39
C ARG A 7 -6.00 -3.48 -3.00
N PRO A 8 -5.01 -4.07 -3.67
CA PRO A 8 -3.62 -3.77 -3.35
C PRO A 8 -3.31 -2.31 -3.69
N PHE A 9 -2.59 -1.64 -2.81
CA PHE A 9 -2.06 -0.30 -3.05
C PHE A 9 -0.77 -0.10 -2.27
N LYS A 10 0.04 0.85 -2.75
CA LYS A 10 1.23 1.29 -2.05
C LYS A 10 0.92 2.59 -1.32
N ASP A 11 1.19 2.62 -0.02
CA ASP A 11 1.03 3.83 0.77
C ASP A 11 2.26 4.71 0.63
N LEU A 12 2.17 5.72 -0.24
CA LEU A 12 3.22 6.71 -0.45
C LEU A 12 3.23 7.81 0.62
N ALA A 13 2.21 7.87 1.47
CA ALA A 13 2.17 8.79 2.61
C ALA A 13 2.89 8.19 3.83
N ASP A 14 3.11 6.89 3.83
CA ASP A 14 3.91 6.19 4.83
C ASP A 14 5.41 6.33 4.54
N PRO A 15 6.26 6.65 5.54
CA PRO A 15 7.69 6.80 5.33
C PRO A 15 8.38 5.49 4.90
N GLU A 16 7.86 4.33 5.31
CA GLU A 16 8.35 3.02 4.88
C GLU A 16 7.81 2.61 3.51
N ASN A 17 6.94 3.42 2.89
CA ASN A 17 6.36 3.17 1.57
C ASN A 17 5.69 1.79 1.51
N HIS A 18 4.92 1.45 2.54
CA HIS A 18 4.40 0.12 2.75
C HIS A 18 3.43 -0.32 1.64
N ASP A 19 3.62 -1.54 1.14
CA ASP A 19 2.78 -2.18 0.15
C ASP A 19 1.69 -3.01 0.86
N TYR A 20 0.44 -2.59 0.72
CA TYR A 20 -0.72 -3.28 1.29
C TYR A 20 -1.34 -4.24 0.25
N ALA A 21 -1.58 -5.48 0.66
CA ALA A 21 -2.27 -6.49 -0.14
C ALA A 21 -3.75 -6.64 0.27
N VAL A 22 -4.51 -7.36 -0.53
CA VAL A 22 -5.92 -7.64 -0.23
C VAL A 22 -6.03 -8.46 1.04
N GLY A 23 -6.80 -7.97 2.00
CA GLY A 23 -7.00 -8.59 3.31
C GLY A 23 -6.19 -7.96 4.43
N ASP A 24 -5.20 -7.12 4.12
CA ASP A 24 -4.43 -6.40 5.13
C ASP A 24 -5.29 -5.43 5.93
N ILE A 25 -4.77 -5.07 7.11
CA ILE A 25 -5.40 -4.11 8.01
C ILE A 25 -4.69 -2.77 7.89
N PHE A 26 -5.46 -1.74 7.54
CA PHE A 26 -5.01 -0.36 7.46
C PHE A 26 -5.63 0.48 8.57
N PRO A 27 -4.90 1.42 9.18
CA PRO A 27 -3.45 1.66 9.01
C PRO A 27 -2.57 0.64 9.75
N ARG A 28 -1.28 0.60 9.40
CA ARG A 28 -0.24 -0.15 10.11
C ARG A 28 -0.17 0.25 11.59
N GLU A 29 0.20 -0.70 12.45
CA GLU A 29 0.45 -0.40 13.86
C GLU A 29 1.57 0.64 14.01
N GLY A 30 1.30 1.69 14.78
CA GLY A 30 2.26 2.80 14.99
C GLY A 30 2.24 3.87 13.89
N TYR A 31 1.42 3.74 12.85
CA TYR A 31 1.23 4.77 11.83
C TYR A 31 -0.19 5.35 11.86
N GLU A 32 -0.28 6.68 11.86
CA GLU A 32 -1.55 7.40 11.80
C GLU A 32 -1.66 8.18 10.48
N PRO A 33 -2.41 7.66 9.49
CA PRO A 33 -2.61 8.33 8.21
C PRO A 33 -3.50 9.57 8.36
N THR A 34 -3.39 10.47 7.40
CA THR A 34 -4.27 11.66 7.36
C THR A 34 -5.70 11.26 7.00
N ALA A 35 -6.69 11.87 7.66
CA ALA A 35 -8.11 11.59 7.40
C ALA A 35 -8.50 11.75 5.91
N SER A 36 -7.95 12.76 5.22
CA SER A 36 -8.17 12.97 3.78
C SER A 36 -7.66 11.82 2.92
N PHE A 37 -6.50 11.25 3.28
CA PHE A 37 -5.91 10.11 2.59
C PHE A 37 -6.78 8.86 2.77
N THR A 38 -7.10 8.53 4.03
CA THR A 38 -7.98 7.42 4.38
C THR A 38 -9.35 7.55 3.69
N ASN A 39 -9.94 8.76 3.68
CA ASN A 39 -11.21 9.00 3.02
C ASN A 39 -11.12 8.85 1.50
N GLY A 40 -10.01 9.29 0.88
CA GLY A 40 -9.75 9.07 -0.55
C GLY A 40 -9.68 7.58 -0.90
N LEU A 41 -9.09 6.75 -0.04
CA LEU A 41 -9.03 5.30 -0.22
C LEU A 41 -10.39 4.61 0.01
N LEU A 42 -11.22 5.13 0.93
CA LEU A 42 -12.57 4.62 1.21
C LEU A 42 -13.60 5.00 0.15
N THR A 43 -13.51 6.21 -0.40
CA THR A 43 -14.50 6.76 -1.34
C THR A 43 -14.11 6.57 -2.80
N GLY A 44 -12.84 6.26 -3.06
CA GLY A 44 -12.27 6.28 -4.40
C GLY A 44 -11.95 7.67 -4.93
N ALA A 45 -12.05 8.72 -4.09
CA ALA A 45 -11.59 10.07 -4.39
C ALA A 45 -10.05 10.19 -4.30
N ASN A 46 -9.36 9.27 -4.98
CA ASN A 46 -7.91 9.22 -5.11
C ASN A 46 -7.52 9.23 -6.60
N THR A 47 -6.23 9.38 -6.90
CA THR A 47 -5.74 9.47 -8.29
C THR A 47 -6.07 8.23 -9.14
N ALA A 48 -6.25 7.07 -8.50
CA ALA A 48 -6.64 5.84 -9.19
C ALA A 48 -8.16 5.70 -9.39
N GLY A 49 -8.97 6.60 -8.81
CA GLY A 49 -10.43 6.60 -8.96
C GLY A 49 -11.11 5.33 -8.44
N SER A 50 -10.47 4.62 -7.51
CA SER A 50 -10.90 3.28 -7.06
C SER A 50 -10.92 3.19 -5.54
N ILE A 51 -11.85 2.40 -4.99
CA ILE A 51 -11.91 2.12 -3.56
C ILE A 51 -10.87 1.05 -3.21
N PHE A 52 -10.08 1.31 -2.17
CA PHE A 52 -9.02 0.40 -1.69
C PHE A 52 -9.30 -0.16 -0.30
N LEU A 53 -10.11 0.54 0.50
CA LEU A 53 -10.41 0.20 1.89
C LEU A 53 -11.90 -0.10 2.10
N GLU A 54 -12.19 -0.97 3.05
CA GLU A 54 -13.51 -1.31 3.56
C GLU A 54 -13.54 -1.13 5.09
N VAL A 55 -14.62 -0.59 5.65
CA VAL A 55 -14.75 -0.36 7.09
C VAL A 55 -15.00 -1.69 7.82
N LEU A 56 -14.17 -2.03 8.81
CA LEU A 56 -14.27 -3.28 9.57
C LEU A 56 -15.41 -3.32 10.62
N GLY A 57 -16.43 -2.48 10.49
CA GLY A 57 -17.54 -2.40 11.44
C GLY A 57 -18.71 -1.58 10.91
N ASP A 58 -19.74 -2.30 10.47
CA ASP A 58 -21.18 -1.97 10.58
C ASP A 58 -21.70 -0.59 10.09
N ASP A 59 -21.10 0.04 9.08
CA ASP A 59 -21.78 1.16 8.40
C ASP A 59 -21.67 1.01 6.88
N GLU A 60 -22.63 0.29 6.31
CA GLU A 60 -22.92 0.33 4.86
C GLU A 60 -23.32 1.76 4.48
N PRO A 61 -22.73 2.30 3.40
CA PRO A 61 -23.60 2.75 2.33
C PRO A 61 -23.22 2.06 1.02
N LYS A 62 -23.79 0.88 0.81
CA LYS A 62 -24.38 0.39 -0.45
C LYS A 62 -24.23 1.35 -1.65
N LYS A 63 -23.15 1.28 -2.46
CA LYS A 63 -23.17 1.52 -3.93
C LYS A 63 -21.83 1.32 -4.66
N PRO A 64 -21.87 1.12 -5.99
CA PRO A 64 -21.89 -0.17 -6.65
C PRO A 64 -20.51 -0.54 -7.21
N ALA A 65 -20.24 -1.84 -7.31
CA ALA A 65 -19.25 -2.33 -8.25
C ALA A 65 -19.65 -1.93 -9.68
N PRO A 66 -18.69 -1.49 -10.50
CA PRO A 66 -18.56 -2.10 -11.79
C PRO A 66 -17.35 -3.03 -11.75
N GLU A 67 -17.65 -4.33 -11.85
CA GLU A 67 -16.75 -5.29 -12.46
C GLU A 67 -16.30 -4.74 -13.82
N THR A 68 -15.05 -4.28 -13.92
CA THR A 68 -14.33 -4.32 -15.19
C THR A 68 -13.33 -5.46 -15.09
N LYS A 69 -13.87 -6.64 -15.40
CA LYS A 69 -13.32 -7.64 -16.32
C LYS A 69 -11.80 -7.65 -16.45
N GLU A 70 -11.22 -8.75 -15.96
CA GLU A 70 -10.15 -9.52 -16.58
C GLU A 70 -9.42 -8.85 -17.77
N VAL A 71 -8.13 -8.54 -17.56
CA VAL A 71 -7.11 -8.94 -18.54
C VAL A 71 -6.12 -9.81 -17.79
N LYS A 72 -6.42 -11.11 -17.85
CA LYS A 72 -5.43 -12.17 -17.73
C LYS A 72 -4.70 -12.24 -19.07
N GLU A 73 -3.45 -11.80 -19.09
CA GLU A 73 -2.43 -12.32 -20.00
C GLU A 73 -1.09 -12.28 -19.26
N GLU A 74 -0.66 -13.47 -18.79
CA GLU A 74 0.73 -13.81 -18.45
C GLU A 74 1.57 -13.88 -19.76
N PRO A 75 2.91 -14.09 -19.78
CA PRO A 75 3.94 -14.00 -18.73
C PRO A 75 5.24 -13.26 -19.21
N ALA A 76 6.23 -13.18 -18.31
CA ALA A 76 7.68 -13.15 -18.56
C ALA A 76 8.29 -11.97 -19.37
N VAL A 77 8.98 -11.08 -18.64
CA VAL A 77 10.35 -10.71 -19.00
C VAL A 77 11.18 -10.67 -17.70
N GLU A 78 11.95 -11.73 -17.50
CA GLU A 78 13.19 -11.72 -16.73
C GLU A 78 14.12 -10.63 -17.31
N GLN A 79 14.51 -9.66 -16.48
CA GLN A 79 15.81 -8.98 -16.53
C GLN A 79 16.13 -8.66 -15.06
N GLU A 80 16.85 -9.55 -14.39
CA GLU A 80 18.31 -9.53 -14.23
C GLU A 80 18.79 -8.33 -13.41
N GLU A 81 19.36 -8.68 -12.25
CA GLU A 81 20.54 -8.10 -11.59
C GLU A 81 20.55 -6.57 -11.37
N THR A 82 20.62 -6.04 -10.15
CA THR A 82 21.72 -6.17 -9.17
C THR A 82 21.18 -5.71 -7.80
N VAL A 83 21.00 -6.58 -6.79
CA VAL A 83 22.01 -7.00 -5.79
C VAL A 83 23.12 -5.96 -5.54
N GLU A 84 23.04 -5.37 -4.34
CA GLU A 84 24.17 -4.98 -3.49
C GLU A 84 24.96 -3.71 -3.85
N GLU A 85 24.57 -2.57 -3.24
CA GLU A 85 25.54 -1.54 -2.86
C GLU A 85 25.39 -1.26 -1.35
N THR A 86 26.28 -1.92 -0.59
CA THR A 86 26.87 -1.49 0.68
C THR A 86 25.96 -1.23 1.87
N ALA A 87 25.72 -2.29 2.63
CA ALA A 87 26.03 -2.22 4.06
C ALA A 87 27.57 -2.18 4.25
N GLU A 88 28.00 -1.61 5.37
CA GLU A 88 29.32 -1.78 5.99
C GLU A 88 30.42 -0.80 5.54
N GLU A 89 30.46 0.37 6.19
CA GLU A 89 31.72 0.92 6.67
C GLU A 89 31.55 1.24 8.16
N SER A 90 31.79 0.21 8.98
CA SER A 90 32.06 0.32 10.41
C SER A 90 33.51 -0.06 10.62
N ALA A 91 34.26 0.83 11.28
CA ALA A 91 35.54 0.64 11.95
C ALA A 91 36.85 0.67 11.12
N GLU A 92 37.53 1.82 11.16
CA GLU A 92 38.96 1.93 11.52
C GLU A 92 39.15 3.36 12.10
N GLU A 93 39.21 3.56 13.41
CA GLU A 93 40.38 3.50 14.32
C GLU A 93 41.39 4.68 14.19
N VAL A 94 41.61 5.33 15.35
CA VAL A 94 42.89 5.85 15.88
C VAL A 94 43.52 7.17 15.36
N GLU A 95 43.60 8.10 16.32
CA GLU A 95 44.62 9.10 16.64
C GLU A 95 45.56 9.67 15.55
N GLU A 96 45.49 11.00 15.37
CA GLU A 96 46.67 11.87 15.37
C GLU A 96 46.40 13.15 16.19
#